data_AF-A0A2X2W9Y8-F1
#
_entry.id   AF-A0A2X2W9Y8-F1
#
_cell.length_a   1.000
_cell.length_b   1.000
_cell.length_c   1.000
_cell.angle_alpha   90.00
_cell.angle_beta   90.00
_cell.angle_gamma   90.00
#
_symmetry.space_group_name_H-M   'P 1'
#
loop_
_entity.id
_entity.type
_entity.pdbx_description
1 polymer ?
#
loop_
_entity_poly.entity_id
_entity_poly.type
_entity_poly.pdbx_seq_one_letter_code
_entity_poly.pdbx_strand_id
1 'polypeptide(L)'
;MIDWEYAGDGDIALELAAVWVEDERQHQRLVASYAAVAHICPQTLWRQVRLWRPWVMMLKAGWFEYRWQQTGEQQFIRLADDAWRQLKKKG
;
A
#
# COMPACT_ATOMS: atom_id res chain seq x y z
N MET A 1 24.07 0.41 -18.98
CA MET A 1 24.20 0.41 -17.52
C MET A 1 22.83 0.12 -16.97
N ILE A 2 22.67 -1.00 -16.27
CA ILE A 2 21.36 -1.52 -15.85
C ILE A 2 20.80 -0.59 -14.77
N ASP A 3 19.55 -0.16 -14.95
CA ASP A 3 18.72 0.64 -14.02
C ASP A 3 18.56 -0.08 -12.66
N TRP A 4 19.50 0.14 -11.74
CA TRP A 4 19.39 -0.29 -10.34
C TRP A 4 18.71 0.76 -9.44
N GLU A 5 18.35 1.95 -9.97
CA GLU A 5 17.63 2.96 -9.19
C GLU A 5 16.19 2.53 -8.87
N TYR A 6 15.60 1.66 -9.68
CA TYR A 6 14.19 1.24 -9.54
C TYR A 6 13.98 -0.15 -8.90
N ALA A 7 15.00 -1.01 -8.87
CA ALA A 7 14.84 -2.39 -8.42
C ALA A 7 14.80 -2.54 -6.89
N GLY A 8 15.40 -1.61 -6.13
CA GLY A 8 15.34 -1.61 -4.65
C GLY A 8 14.21 -0.76 -4.08
N ASP A 9 13.90 0.37 -4.71
CA ASP A 9 12.92 1.34 -4.21
C ASP A 9 11.47 0.85 -4.43
N GLY A 10 11.23 -0.03 -5.41
CA GLY A 10 9.91 -0.59 -5.71
C GLY A 10 9.40 -1.58 -4.66
N ASP A 11 10.24 -2.53 -4.23
CA ASP A 11 9.89 -3.50 -3.18
C ASP A 11 9.70 -2.79 -1.83
N ILE A 12 10.58 -1.85 -1.49
CA ILE A 12 10.47 -1.04 -0.27
C ILE A 12 9.23 -0.14 -0.31
N ALA A 13 8.94 0.51 -1.44
CA ALA A 13 7.74 1.32 -1.58
C ALA A 13 6.45 0.48 -1.48
N LEU A 14 6.47 -0.75 -1.98
CA LEU A 14 5.37 -1.70 -1.84
C LEU A 14 5.19 -2.13 -0.38
N GLU A 15 6.27 -2.50 0.30
CA GLU A 15 6.25 -2.86 1.73
C GLU A 15 5.72 -1.70 2.58
N LEU A 16 6.23 -0.49 2.34
CA LEU A 16 5.75 0.72 3.02
C LEU A 16 4.28 1.01 2.70
N ALA A 17 3.85 0.86 1.44
CA ALA A 17 2.45 1.02 1.05
C ALA A 17 1.52 -0.02 1.71
N ALA A 18 2.03 -1.21 2.02
CA ALA A 18 1.31 -2.26 2.73
C ALA A 18 1.16 -2.00 4.23
N VAL A 19 2.01 -1.14 4.82
CA VAL A 19 1.90 -0.76 6.24
C VAL A 19 0.54 -0.12 6.50
N TRP A 20 -0.17 -0.70 7.47
CA TRP A 20 -1.47 -0.18 7.88
C TRP A 20 -1.30 1.10 8.69
N VAL A 21 -1.87 2.19 8.18
CA VAL A 21 -1.88 3.48 8.87
C VAL A 21 -3.24 4.13 8.65
N GLU A 22 -3.88 4.56 9.74
CA GLU A 22 -5.23 5.15 9.70
C GLU A 22 -5.24 6.55 9.09
N ASP A 23 -4.12 7.27 9.17
CA ASP A 23 -3.95 8.64 8.64
C ASP A 23 -2.84 8.70 7.59
N GLU A 24 -3.12 9.36 6.47
CA GLU A 24 -2.16 9.62 5.39
C GLU A 24 -0.97 10.45 5.87
N ARG A 25 -1.16 11.35 6.85
CA ARG A 25 -0.07 12.14 7.45
C ARG A 25 0.86 11.27 8.30
N GLN A 26 0.31 10.29 9.02
CA GLN A 26 1.12 9.33 9.78
C GLN A 26 1.92 8.44 8.82
N HIS A 27 1.31 8.01 7.72
CA HIS A 27 1.98 7.22 6.69
C HIS A 27 3.12 8.04 6.03
N GLN A 28 2.88 9.31 5.70
CA GLN A 28 3.91 10.18 5.14
C GLN A 28 5.09 10.38 6.12
N ARG A 29 4.82 10.52 7.42
CA ARG A 29 5.87 10.61 8.45
C ARG A 29 6.68 9.32 8.55
N LEU A 30 6.02 8.16 8.53
CA LEU A 30 6.69 6.85 8.53
C LEU A 30 7.65 6.72 7.34
N VAL A 31 7.17 7.05 6.14
CA VAL A 31 7.96 7.00 4.91
C VAL A 31 9.12 7.99 4.97
N ALA A 32 8.92 9.20 5.51
CA ALA A 32 9.98 10.19 5.67
C ALA A 32 11.05 9.75 6.68
N SER A 33 10.64 9.14 7.80
CA SER A 33 11.57 8.57 8.79
C SER A 33 12.37 7.41 8.20
N TYR A 34 11.73 6.53 7.44
CA TYR A 34 12.42 5.44 6.74
C TYR A 34 13.41 5.97 5.70
N ALA A 35 12.99 6.93 4.88
CA ALA A 35 13.85 7.56 3.86
C ALA A 35 15.11 8.20 4.47
N ALA A 36 14.98 8.81 5.65
CA ALA A 36 16.11 9.40 6.36
C ALA A 36 17.15 8.35 6.80
N VAL A 37 16.71 7.17 7.22
CA VAL A 37 17.59 6.05 7.61
C VAL A 37 18.20 5.37 6.38
N ALA A 38 17.41 5.22 5.31
CA ALA A 38 17.83 4.57 4.07
C ALA A 38 18.64 5.49 3.13
N HIS A 39 18.81 6.77 3.49
CA HIS A 39 19.42 7.80 2.63
C HIS A 39 18.74 7.96 1.26
N ILE A 40 17.43 7.76 1.20
CA ILE A 40 16.61 7.87 -0.01
C ILE A 40 15.91 9.25 -0.01
N CYS A 41 15.64 9.79 -1.20
CA CYS A 41 14.84 11.02 -1.32
C CYS A 41 13.39 10.76 -0.84
N PRO A 42 12.92 11.39 0.25
CA PRO A 42 11.61 11.12 0.83
C PRO A 42 10.45 11.49 -0.12
N GLN A 43 10.65 12.47 -1.00
CA GLN A 43 9.64 12.88 -1.97
C GLN A 43 9.47 11.83 -3.08
N THR A 44 10.58 11.27 -3.56
CA THR A 44 10.57 10.20 -4.57
C THR A 44 9.94 8.94 -4.01
N LEU A 45 10.35 8.53 -2.81
CA LEU A 45 9.81 7.35 -2.14
C LEU A 45 8.31 7.50 -1.85
N TRP A 46 7.86 8.67 -1.38
CA TRP A 46 6.44 8.93 -1.15
C TRP A 46 5.61 8.85 -2.45
N ARG A 47 6.16 9.32 -3.58
CA ARG A 47 5.49 9.19 -4.87
C ARG A 47 5.32 7.73 -5.27
N GLN A 48 6.36 6.90 -5.10
CA GLN A 48 6.30 5.47 -5.37
C GLN A 48 5.26 4.78 -4.46
N VAL A 49 5.32 5.02 -3.15
CA VAL A 49 4.34 4.48 -2.17
C VAL A 49 2.90 4.84 -2.57
N ARG A 50 2.66 6.08 -3.04
CA ARG A 50 1.32 6.51 -3.50
C ARG A 50 0.86 5.79 -4.76
N LEU A 51 1.76 5.48 -5.69
CA LEU A 51 1.43 4.73 -6.92
C LEU A 51 1.07 3.28 -6.61
N TRP A 52 1.69 2.68 -5.59
CA TRP A 52 1.42 1.31 -5.15
C TRP A 52 0.16 1.15 -4.30
N ARG A 53 -0.31 2.21 -3.62
CA ARG A 53 -1.53 2.18 -2.78
C ARG A 53 -2.77 1.53 -3.44
N PRO A 54 -3.20 1.93 -4.66
CA PRO A 54 -4.37 1.32 -5.28
C PRO A 54 -4.16 -0.17 -5.58
N TRP A 55 -2.94 -0.58 -5.98
CA TRP A 55 -2.61 -1.98 -6.22
C TRP A 55 -2.63 -2.81 -4.94
N VAL A 56 -2.10 -2.29 -3.84
CA VAL A 56 -2.16 -2.93 -2.51
C VAL A 56 -3.61 -3.07 -2.02
N MET A 57 -4.44 -2.05 -2.22
CA MET A 57 -5.87 -2.13 -1.88
C MET A 57 -6.58 -3.18 -2.72
N MET A 58 -6.29 -3.27 -4.02
CA MET A 58 -6.85 -4.29 -4.90
C MET A 58 -6.42 -5.71 -4.51
N LEU A 59 -5.15 -5.90 -4.15
CA LEU A 59 -4.64 -7.17 -3.61
C LEU A 59 -5.33 -7.56 -2.30
N LYS A 60 -5.54 -6.60 -1.39
CA LYS A 60 -6.29 -6.83 -0.14
C LYS A 60 -7.74 -7.21 -0.40
N ALA A 61 -8.41 -6.49 -1.30
CA ALA A 61 -9.79 -6.80 -1.68
C ALA A 61 -9.90 -8.22 -2.26
N GLY A 62 -9.01 -8.59 -3.19
CA GLY A 62 -8.96 -9.94 -3.74
C GLY A 62 -8.64 -11.01 -2.69
N TRP A 63 -7.77 -10.72 -1.72
CA TRP A 63 -7.48 -11.63 -0.61
C TRP A 63 -8.70 -11.85 0.30
N PHE A 64 -9.45 -10.78 0.59
CA PHE A 64 -10.71 -10.88 1.36
C PHE A 64 -11.78 -11.66 0.60
N GLU A 65 -11.93 -11.44 -0.71
CA GLU A 65 -12.86 -12.19 -1.57
C GLU A 65 -12.49 -13.69 -1.62
N TYR A 66 -11.20 -14.01 -1.77
CA TYR A 66 -10.70 -15.38 -1.74
C TYR A 66 -10.93 -16.06 -0.38
N ARG A 67 -10.66 -15.35 0.72
CA ARG A 67 -10.93 -15.84 2.08
C ARG A 67 -12.43 -16.03 2.33
N TRP A 68 -13.28 -15.15 1.81
CA TRP A 68 -14.73 -15.30 1.90
C TRP A 68 -15.21 -16.56 1.18
N GLN A 69 -14.71 -16.86 -0.03
CA GLN A 69 -15.05 -18.10 -0.73
C GLN A 69 -14.67 -19.36 0.05
N GLN A 70 -13.58 -19.31 0.83
CA GLN A 70 -13.10 -20.45 1.62
C GLN A 70 -13.81 -20.62 2.97
N THR A 71 -14.20 -19.52 3.63
CA THR A 71 -14.72 -19.55 5.02
C THR A 71 -16.19 -19.19 5.16
N GLY A 72 -16.79 -18.53 4.17
CA GLY A 72 -18.18 -18.07 4.21
C GLY A 72 -18.45 -16.94 5.23
N GLU A 73 -17.42 -16.40 5.87
CA GLU A 73 -17.57 -15.40 6.93
C GLU A 73 -17.94 -14.01 6.36
N GLN A 74 -19.12 -13.50 6.73
CA GLN A 74 -19.64 -12.20 6.29
C GLN A 74 -18.80 -11.00 6.75
N GLN A 75 -17.85 -11.19 7.67
CA GLN A 75 -16.94 -10.13 8.09
C GLN A 75 -15.94 -9.78 6.98
N PHE A 76 -15.52 -10.76 6.18
CA PHE A 76 -14.56 -10.53 5.08
C PHE A 76 -15.18 -9.79 3.90
N ILE A 77 -16.46 -10.04 3.59
CA ILE A 77 -17.13 -9.31 2.49
C ILE A 77 -17.33 -7.83 2.83
N ARG A 78 -17.57 -7.50 4.11
CA ARG A 78 -17.62 -6.10 4.58
C ARG A 78 -16.26 -5.40 4.47
N LEU A 79 -15.17 -6.10 4.80
CA LEU A 79 -13.81 -5.58 4.67
C LEU A 79 -13.40 -5.40 3.20
N ALA A 80 -13.80 -6.32 2.31
CA ALA A 80 -13.62 -6.18 0.87
C ALA A 80 -14.37 -4.95 0.33
N ASP A 81 -15.64 -4.78 0.72
CA ASP A 81 -16.47 -3.64 0.32
C ASP A 81 -15.88 -2.31 0.79
N ASP A 82 -15.40 -2.23 2.03
CA ASP A 82 -14.77 -1.01 2.55
C ASP A 82 -13.44 -0.71 1.84
N ALA A 83 -12.64 -1.73 1.52
CA ALA A 83 -11.42 -1.56 0.72
C ALA A 83 -11.74 -1.03 -0.69
N TRP A 84 -12.76 -1.59 -1.35
CA TRP A 84 -13.23 -1.12 -2.66
C TRP A 84 -13.79 0.30 -2.61
N ARG A 85 -14.53 0.66 -1.55
CA ARG A 85 -15.04 2.02 -1.34
C ARG A 85 -13.93 3.04 -1.15
N GLN A 86 -12.87 2.68 -0.42
CA GLN A 86 -11.70 3.54 -0.26
C GLN A 86 -10.96 3.76 -1.58
N LEU A 87 -10.86 2.71 -2.41
CA LEU A 87 -10.29 2.81 -3.76
C LEU A 87 -11.13 3.74 -4.66
N LYS A 88 -12.46 3.61 -4.63
CA LYS A 88 -13.38 4.47 -5.41
C LYS A 88 -13.41 5.93 -4.95
N LYS A 89 -13.13 6.22 -3.67
CA LYS A 89 -13.08 7.59 -3.13
C LYS A 89 -11.78 8.34 -3.43
N LYS A 90 -10.73 7.66 -3.89
CA LYS A 90 -9.39 8.24 -4.13
C LYS A 90 -9.00 8.31 -5.63
N GLY A 91 -9.90 7.94 -6.53
CA GLY A 91 -9.82 8.25 -7.97
C GLY A 91 -10.49 9.58 -8.28
#